data_AF-A0A2R9SSI6-F1
#
_entry.id   AF-A0A2R9SSI6-F1
#
_cell.length_a   1.000
_cell.length_b   1.000
_cell.length_c   1.000
_cell.angle_alpha   90.00
_cell.angle_beta   90.00
_cell.angle_gamma   90.00
#
_symmetry.space_group_name_H-M   'P 1'
#
loop_
_entity.id
_entity.type
_entity.pdbx_description
1 polymer ?
#
loop_
_entity_poly.entity_id
_entity_poly.type
_entity_poly.pdbx_seq_one_letter_code
_entity_poly.pdbx_strand_id
1 'polypeptide(L)'
;MKNIDIKQVLISSDPALLDVEAIVHFLRQSYWAKERSEEKIQKSLEGSTCFGAYYNDHQIGFARVVTDGATVYWLCDVFVDTACRGLGSG
;
A
#
# COMPACT_ATOMS: atom_id res chain seq x y z
N MET A 1 11.75 15.34 6.58
CA MET A 1 10.28 15.13 6.55
C MET A 1 9.84 14.51 7.88
N LYS A 2 9.69 15.28 8.96
CA LYS A 2 9.34 14.76 10.31
C LYS A 2 8.06 15.34 10.92
N ASN A 3 7.21 15.99 10.12
CA ASN A 3 5.94 16.56 10.58
C ASN A 3 4.78 16.02 9.72
N ILE A 4 4.55 14.71 9.77
CA ILE A 4 3.29 14.16 9.29
C ILE A 4 2.35 14.14 10.49
N ASP A 5 1.24 14.86 10.38
CA ASP A 5 0.13 14.73 11.30
C ASP A 5 -0.70 13.52 10.87
N ILE A 6 -0.67 12.44 11.64
CA ILE A 6 -1.40 11.20 11.34
C ILE A 6 -2.91 11.44 11.16
N LYS A 7 -3.46 12.48 11.80
CA LYS A 7 -4.88 12.84 11.66
C LYS A 7 -5.23 13.39 10.27
N GLN A 8 -4.23 13.81 9.51
CA GLN A 8 -4.38 14.31 8.14
C GLN A 8 -4.06 13.22 7.10
N VAL A 9 -3.71 12.01 7.54
CA VAL A 9 -3.50 10.89 6.63
C VAL A 9 -4.86 10.36 6.19
N LEU A 10 -5.08 10.36 4.89
CA LEU A 10 -6.21 9.71 4.26
C LEU A 10 -5.90 8.22 4.09
N ILE A 11 -6.77 7.35 4.59
CA ILE A 11 -6.78 5.93 4.22
C ILE A 11 -7.92 5.72 3.23
N SER A 12 -7.63 5.14 2.08
CA SER A 12 -8.64 4.87 1.05
C SER A 12 -8.43 3.51 0.42
N SER A 13 -9.54 2.87 0.05
CA SER A 13 -9.56 1.68 -0.80
C SER A 13 -10.07 1.96 -2.22
N ASP A 14 -10.15 3.23 -2.60
CA ASP A 14 -10.48 3.65 -3.97
C ASP A 14 -9.32 3.31 -4.91
N PRO A 15 -9.50 2.41 -5.90
CA PRO A 15 -8.45 2.05 -6.84
C PRO A 15 -7.94 3.25 -7.65
N ALA A 16 -8.75 4.30 -7.85
CA ALA A 16 -8.37 5.49 -8.59
C ALA A 16 -7.29 6.33 -7.89
N LEU A 17 -7.11 6.15 -6.58
CA LEU A 17 -6.08 6.84 -5.80
C LEU A 17 -4.77 6.07 -5.72
N LEU A 18 -4.70 4.82 -6.20
CA LEU A 18 -3.48 4.02 -6.10
C LEU A 18 -2.40 4.58 -7.02
N ASP A 19 -1.26 4.94 -6.43
CA ASP A 19 -0.03 5.22 -7.16
C ASP A 19 0.70 3.90 -7.44
N VAL A 20 0.41 3.31 -8.60
CA VAL A 20 0.98 2.01 -9.01
C VAL A 20 2.50 2.07 -9.10
N GLU A 21 3.07 3.19 -9.54
CA GLU A 21 4.51 3.36 -9.66
C GLU A 21 5.17 3.34 -8.28
N ALA A 22 4.61 4.10 -7.32
CA ALA A 22 5.07 4.09 -5.93
C ALA A 22 4.94 2.70 -5.30
N ILE A 23 3.82 1.99 -5.52
CA ILE A 23 3.61 0.63 -5.00
C ILE A 23 4.66 -0.32 -5.57
N VAL A 24 4.90 -0.32 -6.89
CA VAL A 24 5.94 -1.14 -7.53
C VAL A 24 7.31 -0.83 -6.93
N HIS A 25 7.63 0.45 -6.76
CA HIS A 25 8.88 0.90 -6.15
C HIS A 25 9.04 0.33 -4.73
N PHE A 26 8.01 0.46 -3.88
CA PHE A 26 8.04 -0.06 -2.51
C PHE A 26 8.15 -1.58 -2.45
N LEU A 27 7.40 -2.30 -3.28
CA LEU A 27 7.44 -3.76 -3.34
C LEU A 27 8.79 -4.29 -3.81
N ARG A 28 9.48 -3.56 -4.70
CA ARG A 28 10.84 -3.91 -5.14
C ARG A 28 11.89 -3.84 -4.03
N GLN A 29 11.65 -3.02 -3.01
CA GLN A 29 12.53 -2.91 -1.84
C GLN A 29 12.28 -4.00 -0.80
N SER A 30 11.20 -4.76 -0.92
CA SER A 30 10.82 -5.77 0.06
C SER A 30 11.47 -7.12 -0.21
N TYR A 31 11.83 -7.87 0.83
CA TYR A 31 12.41 -9.19 0.64
C TYR A 31 11.42 -10.21 0.02
N TRP A 32 10.11 -9.97 0.12
CA TRP A 32 9.05 -10.89 -0.31
C TRP A 32 8.50 -10.63 -1.72
N ALA A 33 8.66 -9.40 -2.24
CA ALA A 33 8.11 -9.00 -3.53
C ALA A 33 9.16 -8.51 -4.53
N LYS A 34 10.43 -8.36 -4.14
CA LYS A 34 11.49 -7.81 -5.00
C LYS A 34 11.66 -8.44 -6.38
N GLU A 35 11.42 -9.75 -6.52
CA GLU A 35 11.58 -10.48 -7.78
C GLU A 35 10.26 -10.58 -8.59
N ARG A 36 9.15 -9.97 -8.13
CA ARG A 36 7.89 -9.99 -8.88
C ARG A 36 8.00 -9.05 -10.09
N SER A 37 7.55 -9.53 -11.26
CA SER A 37 7.40 -8.66 -12.42
C SER A 37 6.31 -7.61 -12.18
N GLU A 38 6.42 -6.46 -12.86
CA GLU A 38 5.40 -5.41 -12.80
C GLU A 38 4.02 -5.93 -13.21
N GLU A 39 3.96 -6.77 -14.25
CA GLU A 39 2.73 -7.43 -14.68
C GLU A 39 2.07 -8.27 -13.56
N LYS A 40 2.87 -9.02 -12.78
CA LYS A 40 2.35 -9.80 -11.64
C LYS A 40 1.87 -8.88 -10.51
N ILE A 41 2.56 -7.76 -10.29
CA ILE A 41 2.14 -6.76 -9.30
C ILE A 41 0.80 -6.17 -9.73
N GLN A 42 0.68 -5.66 -10.96
CA GLN A 42 -0.56 -5.10 -11.50
C GLN A 42 -1.74 -6.07 -11.38
N LYS A 43 -1.58 -7.31 -11.85
CA LYS A 43 -2.60 -8.36 -11.71
C LYS A 43 -2.98 -8.61 -10.25
N SER A 44 -2.01 -8.53 -9.31
CA SER A 44 -2.30 -8.69 -7.89
C SER A 44 -3.09 -7.53 -7.30
N LEU A 45 -2.89 -6.30 -7.81
CA LEU A 45 -3.66 -5.12 -7.41
C LEU A 45 -5.10 -5.22 -7.91
N GLU A 46 -5.29 -5.58 -9.17
CA GLU A 46 -6.61 -5.75 -9.81
C GLU A 46 -7.46 -6.83 -9.10
N GLY A 47 -6.82 -7.91 -8.65
CA GLY A 47 -7.50 -9.05 -8.01
C GLY A 47 -7.66 -8.94 -6.48
N SER A 48 -7.36 -7.80 -5.86
CA SER A 48 -7.38 -7.64 -4.40
C SER A 48 -8.06 -6.34 -3.96
N THR A 49 -8.55 -6.30 -2.73
CA THR A 49 -8.88 -5.03 -2.09
C THR A 49 -7.59 -4.38 -1.59
N CYS A 50 -7.25 -3.23 -2.16
CA CYS A 50 -6.04 -2.49 -1.82
C CYS A 50 -6.39 -1.28 -0.96
N PHE A 51 -5.52 -0.96 -0.02
CA PHE A 51 -5.60 0.24 0.82
C PHE A 51 -4.34 1.07 0.63
N GLY A 52 -4.51 2.34 0.29
CA GLY A 52 -3.45 3.34 0.27
C GLY A 52 -3.54 4.25 1.49
N ALA A 53 -2.39 4.68 2.00
CA ALA A 53 -2.29 5.77 2.97
C ALA A 53 -1.67 6.99 2.30
N TYR A 54 -2.29 8.16 2.45
CA TYR A 54 -1.93 9.36 1.71
C TYR A 54 -1.74 10.56 2.64
N TYR A 55 -0.71 11.36 2.40
CA TYR A 55 -0.48 12.62 3.10
C TYR A 55 -0.09 13.69 2.08
N ASN A 56 -0.82 14.81 2.03
CA ASN A 56 -0.67 15.86 1.01
C ASN A 56 -0.67 15.27 -0.42
N ASP A 57 -1.66 14.43 -0.73
CA ASP A 57 -1.82 13.74 -2.02
C ASP A 57 -0.67 12.78 -2.42
N HIS A 58 0.28 12.51 -1.52
CA HIS A 58 1.34 11.53 -1.74
C HIS A 58 1.06 10.22 -1.03
N GLN A 59 1.19 9.10 -1.73
CA GLN A 59 1.06 7.78 -1.14
C GLN A 59 2.28 7.47 -0.24
N ILE A 60 2.04 7.38 1.07
CA ILE A 60 3.03 7.12 2.12
C ILE A 60 2.94 5.69 2.68
N GLY A 61 1.93 4.92 2.29
CA GLY A 61 1.74 3.55 2.72
C GLY A 61 0.81 2.75 1.83
N PHE A 62 0.85 1.43 1.97
CA PHE A 62 0.09 0.49 1.18
C PHE A 62 -0.18 -0.79 1.97
N ALA A 63 -1.36 -1.38 1.78
CA ALA A 63 -1.70 -2.71 2.25
C ALA A 63 -2.64 -3.38 1.24
N ARG A 64 -2.56 -4.71 1.12
CA ARG A 64 -3.38 -5.48 0.20
C ARG A 64 -4.07 -6.64 0.89
N VAL A 65 -5.35 -6.84 0.58
CA VAL A 65 -6.20 -7.89 1.13
C VAL A 65 -6.75 -8.75 0.00
N VAL A 66 -6.39 -10.03 0.02
CA VAL A 66 -7.03 -11.07 -0.81
C VAL A 66 -8.15 -11.68 0.02
N THR A 67 -9.40 -11.65 -0.45
CA THR A 67 -10.55 -12.08 0.34
C THR A 67 -11.66 -12.66 -0.54
N ASP A 68 -12.49 -13.52 0.06
CA ASP A 68 -13.76 -13.98 -0.52
C ASP A 68 -14.92 -12.98 -0.30
N GLY A 69 -14.66 -11.89 0.45
CA GLY A 69 -15.65 -10.86 0.79
C GLY A 69 -16.64 -11.27 1.89
N ALA A 70 -16.43 -12.42 2.55
CA ALA A 70 -17.40 -12.94 3.52
C ALA A 70 -16.76 -13.58 4.76
N THR A 71 -15.81 -14.51 4.60
CA THR A 71 -15.39 -15.41 5.69
C THR A 71 -13.90 -15.51 5.88
N VAL A 72 -13.11 -15.25 4.84
CA VAL A 72 -11.65 -15.38 4.88
C VAL A 72 -10.95 -14.21 4.22
N TYR A 73 -9.79 -13.87 4.75
CA TYR A 73 -8.92 -12.88 4.15
C TYR A 73 -7.44 -13.20 4.41
N TRP A 74 -6.60 -12.67 3.53
CA TRP A 74 -5.14 -12.69 3.65
C TRP A 74 -4.61 -11.26 3.49
N LEU A 75 -4.06 -10.71 4.58
CA LEU A 75 -3.37 -9.42 4.57
C LEU A 75 -1.93 -9.61 4.09
N CYS A 76 -1.52 -8.81 3.12
CA CYS A 76 -0.20 -8.89 2.51
C CYS A 76 0.29 -7.55 1.99
N ASP A 77 1.57 -7.51 1.60
CA ASP A 77 2.19 -6.35 0.95
C ASP A 77 2.07 -5.04 1.77
N VAL A 78 2.05 -5.16 3.10
CA VAL A 78 1.99 -4.02 4.03
C VAL A 78 3.32 -3.26 3.99
N PHE A 79 3.25 -1.98 3.69
CA PHE A 79 4.41 -1.10 3.61
C PHE A 79 4.05 0.31 4.08
N VAL A 80 5.01 0.94 4.75
CA VAL A 80 5.01 2.37 5.06
C VAL A 80 6.34 2.94 4.61
N ASP A 81 6.30 4.08 3.93
CA ASP A 81 7.47 4.85 3.53
C ASP A 81 8.39 5.06 4.74
N THR A 82 9.69 4.82 4.56
CA THR A 82 10.67 4.85 5.66
C THR A 82 10.69 6.16 6.43
N ALA A 83 10.44 7.30 5.78
CA ALA A 83 10.38 8.61 6.42
C ALA A 83 9.10 8.81 7.27
N CYS A 84 8.09 7.96 7.06
CA CYS A 84 6.76 8.06 7.67
C CYS A 84 6.52 7.00 8.77
N ARG A 85 7.51 6.12 9.02
CA ARG A 85 7.40 5.03 10.02
C ARG A 85 7.42 5.54 11.46
N GLY A 86 6.81 4.77 12.35
CA GLY A 86 6.73 5.09 13.79
C GLY A 86 5.69 6.15 14.14
N LEU A 87 4.86 6.55 13.16
CA LEU A 87 3.83 7.59 13.31
C LEU A 87 2.40 7.03 13.40
N GLY A 88 2.24 5.70 13.32
CA GLY A 88 0.94 5.03 13.51
C GLY A 88 0.13 4.76 12.22
N SER A 89 0.74 4.86 11.04
CA SER A 89 0.08 4.61 9.74
C SER A 89 0.23 3.17 9.22
N GLY A 90 0.81 2.26 10.01
CA GLY A 90 1.08 0.87 9.63
C GLY A 90 0.08 -0.11 10.20
#